data_AF-A0A6V8KPF9-F1
#
_entry.id   AF-A0A6V8KPF9-F1
#
_cell.length_a   1.000
_cell.length_b   1.000
_cell.length_c   1.000
_cell.angle_alpha   90.00
_cell.angle_beta   90.00
_cell.angle_gamma   90.00
#
_symmetry.space_group_name_H-M   'P 1'
#
loop_
_entity.id
_entity.type
_entity.pdbx_description
1 polymer ?
#
loop_
_entity_poly.entity_id
_entity_poly.type
_entity_poly.pdbx_seq_one_letter_code
_entity_poly.pdbx_strand_id
1 'polypeptide(L)'
;MSVIEDALAALDLETKVKLLSGQDFWTLPAIPEIGLRSLVMSDGPIGLRGIGWRPDDPSIALPSPTALAATWDPELARTAGRALGQEARRKGVHVLLAPTVNLHRSPLGGRHFECYSEDPLLTGEIGAAYMAGVQDQGVGTTVKHFVANDSETDRFTVDVRVGERALRELYLAPFERIVGAGAWGVMAAYNGVNGSTMTEHADLQIGVLKREWGFDGVIVSDWTAARTTAPAANGGLDVVMPASGDPWGQALVAAVRSGEVPEEVIDDKVRRVLRLAARVGILDGAEPAVAESARPSTLDGAAVARKAATRSFVLARNEGGLLPLDPARLRTVAVSGALAADARVQGGGSALVQPAHVISPLDGLTAALAGEQTMAVGARPPRTRRWSTPPPSATPSAPTRAAGCRSPKVHSGPTSPVCSARPAGASSSVRRCPARTSAGWASRHPACHRPTSPSSRSPRVSRPPWAARTSWRSSASATSR
;
A
#
# COMPACT_ATOMS: atom_id res chain seq x y z
N MET A 1 -29.04 4.51 24.26
CA MET A 1 -28.45 3.74 23.14
C MET A 1 -26.95 3.99 23.17
N SER A 2 -26.13 3.26 22.40
CA SER A 2 -24.70 3.58 22.36
C SER A 2 -24.51 4.88 21.55
N VAL A 3 -23.48 5.66 21.85
CA VAL A 3 -23.16 6.94 21.16
C VAL A 3 -23.14 6.79 19.63
N ILE A 4 -22.69 5.63 19.13
CA ILE A 4 -22.66 5.31 17.71
C ILE A 4 -24.06 5.18 17.11
N GLU A 5 -24.99 4.50 17.80
CA GLU A 5 -26.36 4.36 17.29
C GLU A 5 -27.12 5.68 17.35
N ASP A 6 -26.89 6.49 18.39
CA ASP A 6 -27.48 7.83 18.51
C ASP A 6 -26.97 8.75 17.38
N ALA A 7 -25.67 8.72 17.10
CA ALA A 7 -25.08 9.45 15.98
C ALA A 7 -25.61 8.96 14.63
N LEU A 8 -25.73 7.65 14.41
CA LEU A 8 -26.26 7.08 13.17
C LEU A 8 -27.72 7.50 12.93
N ALA A 9 -28.56 7.46 13.97
CA ALA A 9 -29.98 7.80 13.88
C ALA A 9 -30.24 9.29 13.58
N ALA A 10 -29.25 10.15 13.87
CA ALA A 10 -29.34 11.58 13.60
C ALA A 10 -29.04 11.96 12.12
N LEU A 11 -28.45 11.06 11.34
CA LEU A 11 -28.04 11.35 9.95
C LEU A 11 -29.14 11.01 8.94
N ASP A 12 -29.35 11.90 7.98
CA ASP A 12 -30.11 11.58 6.77
C ASP A 12 -29.29 10.73 5.78
N LEU A 13 -29.96 10.18 4.76
CA LEU A 13 -29.32 9.29 3.78
C LEU A 13 -28.19 9.98 3.02
N GLU A 14 -28.38 11.23 2.60
CA GLU A 14 -27.37 12.03 1.91
C GLU A 14 -26.11 12.21 2.76
N THR A 15 -26.26 12.50 4.05
CA THR A 15 -25.14 12.69 4.99
C THR A 15 -24.45 11.37 5.30
N LYS A 16 -25.23 10.28 5.47
CA LYS A 16 -24.70 8.92 5.56
C LYS A 16 -23.81 8.61 4.36
N VAL A 17 -24.31 8.78 3.14
CA VAL A 17 -23.55 8.51 1.91
C VAL A 17 -22.32 9.41 1.79
N LYS A 18 -22.43 10.69 2.13
CA LYS A 18 -21.30 11.63 2.13
C LYS A 18 -20.15 11.16 3.04
N LEU A 19 -20.44 10.56 4.19
CA LEU A 19 -19.44 10.04 5.12
C LEU A 19 -18.72 8.77 4.60
N LEU A 20 -19.29 8.07 3.63
CA LEU A 20 -18.70 6.88 3.01
C LEU A 20 -17.75 7.21 1.84
N SER A 21 -17.54 8.48 1.57
CA SER A 21 -16.78 9.01 0.44
C SER A 21 -15.67 9.92 0.93
N GLY A 22 -14.50 9.84 0.28
CA GLY A 22 -13.42 10.80 0.48
C GLY A 22 -13.91 12.24 0.26
N GLN A 23 -13.61 13.15 1.19
CA GLN A 23 -13.76 14.60 0.97
C GLN A 23 -12.66 15.13 0.06
N ASP A 24 -11.46 14.59 0.20
CA ASP A 24 -10.30 14.90 -0.63
C ASP A 24 -9.47 13.64 -0.88
N PHE A 25 -8.16 13.79 -1.09
CA PHE A 25 -7.27 12.65 -1.32
C PHE A 25 -7.00 11.83 -0.06
N TRP A 26 -7.16 12.38 1.15
CA TRP A 26 -6.71 11.82 2.43
C TRP A 26 -7.78 11.76 3.51
N THR A 27 -8.86 12.52 3.38
CA THR A 27 -9.79 12.76 4.49
C THR A 27 -11.21 12.30 4.20
N LEU A 28 -11.91 11.88 5.26
CA LEU A 28 -13.36 11.81 5.31
C LEU A 28 -13.93 13.07 5.98
N PRO A 29 -15.15 13.48 5.61
CA PRO A 29 -15.70 14.73 6.09
C PRO A 29 -16.00 14.74 7.59
N ALA A 30 -15.86 15.91 8.21
CA ALA A 30 -16.42 16.18 9.54
C ALA A 30 -17.93 16.33 9.45
N ILE A 31 -18.64 15.90 10.50
CA ILE A 31 -20.09 16.03 10.65
C ILE A 31 -20.37 16.64 12.04
N PRO A 32 -20.34 17.98 12.19
CA PRO A 32 -20.40 18.64 13.48
C PRO A 32 -21.69 18.38 14.28
N GLU A 33 -22.82 18.12 13.61
CA GLU A 33 -24.11 17.86 14.27
C GLU A 33 -24.12 16.60 15.15
N ILE A 34 -23.22 15.64 14.89
CA ILE A 34 -23.01 14.44 15.70
C ILE A 34 -21.66 14.46 16.44
N GLY A 35 -20.98 15.61 16.48
CA GLY A 35 -19.66 15.74 17.11
C GLY A 35 -18.55 14.94 16.42
N LEU A 36 -18.68 14.65 15.12
CA LEU A 36 -17.67 13.93 14.35
C LEU A 36 -16.67 14.91 13.71
N ARG A 37 -15.40 14.81 14.11
CA ARG A 37 -14.30 15.53 13.44
C ARG A 37 -13.83 14.77 12.18
N SER A 38 -13.15 15.46 11.28
CA SER A 38 -12.65 14.87 10.03
C SER A 38 -11.65 13.74 10.33
N LEU A 39 -11.87 12.58 9.71
CA LEU A 39 -10.97 11.44 9.78
C LEU A 39 -9.87 11.61 8.73
N VAL A 40 -8.63 11.51 9.17
CA VAL A 40 -7.44 11.69 8.32
C VAL A 40 -6.72 10.37 8.16
N MET A 41 -6.57 9.93 6.92
CA MET A 41 -5.76 8.79 6.52
C MET A 41 -4.45 9.27 5.91
N SER A 42 -3.38 8.51 6.09
CA SER A 42 -2.14 8.78 5.36
C SER A 42 -1.41 7.49 5.05
N ASP A 43 -0.69 7.50 3.93
CA ASP A 43 0.25 6.43 3.68
C ASP A 43 1.33 6.38 4.75
N GLY A 44 1.64 5.14 5.08
CA GLY A 44 2.89 4.56 4.61
C GLY A 44 3.24 3.32 5.42
N PRO A 45 3.89 2.32 4.81
CA PRO A 45 4.34 1.15 5.58
C PRO A 45 5.71 1.37 6.24
N ILE A 46 6.53 2.30 5.73
CA ILE A 46 7.89 2.56 6.24
C ILE A 46 8.08 3.95 6.84
N GLY A 47 7.03 4.76 6.91
CA GLY A 47 7.11 6.17 7.31
C GLY A 47 5.76 6.86 7.12
N LEU A 48 5.56 8.01 7.76
CA LEU A 48 4.34 8.80 7.61
C LEU A 48 4.52 9.88 6.55
N ARG A 49 3.86 9.73 5.40
CA ARG A 49 3.93 10.74 4.34
C ARG A 49 3.21 12.03 4.73
N GLY A 50 2.09 11.93 5.45
CA GLY A 50 1.20 13.04 5.75
C GLY A 50 0.19 13.32 4.63
N ILE A 51 -0.53 14.44 4.73
CA ILE A 51 -1.59 14.85 3.79
C ILE A 51 -1.08 15.67 2.59
N GLY A 52 0.24 15.85 2.48
CA GLY A 52 0.87 16.60 1.40
C GLY A 52 2.38 16.39 1.41
N TRP A 53 3.05 16.77 0.32
CA TRP A 53 4.51 16.73 0.25
C TRP A 53 5.09 17.98 0.93
N ARG A 54 5.55 17.82 2.16
CA ARG A 54 6.07 18.91 3.02
C ARG A 54 7.52 18.65 3.42
N PRO A 55 8.50 19.23 2.70
CA PRO A 55 9.93 19.09 3.02
C PRO A 55 10.33 19.58 4.41
N ASP A 56 9.57 20.54 4.93
CA ASP A 56 9.71 21.17 6.25
C ASP A 56 9.10 20.32 7.40
N ASP A 57 8.37 19.25 7.07
CA ASP A 57 7.81 18.29 8.03
C ASP A 57 8.28 16.86 7.71
N PRO A 58 9.59 16.55 7.94
CA PRO A 58 10.14 15.24 7.63
C PRO A 58 9.47 14.14 8.45
N SER A 59 9.65 12.89 8.04
CA SER A 59 9.22 11.70 8.80
C SER A 59 10.33 10.69 8.95
N ILE A 60 10.21 9.82 9.94
CA ILE A 60 11.09 8.67 10.07
C ILE A 60 10.94 7.79 8.83
N ALA A 61 12.07 7.36 8.26
CA ALA A 61 12.12 6.31 7.26
C ALA A 61 12.66 5.04 7.91
N LEU A 62 11.77 4.10 8.21
CA LEU A 62 12.12 2.75 8.64
C LEU A 62 12.69 1.94 7.46
N PRO A 63 13.44 0.86 7.73
CA PRO A 63 13.77 -0.14 6.72
C PRO A 63 12.52 -0.69 6.04
N SER A 64 12.68 -1.27 4.84
CA SER A 64 11.60 -1.96 4.14
C SER A 64 10.93 -3.01 5.02
N PRO A 65 9.63 -3.32 4.82
CA PRO A 65 8.98 -4.42 5.55
C PRO A 65 9.67 -5.76 5.30
N THR A 66 10.29 -5.97 4.14
CA THR A 66 11.15 -7.14 3.88
C THR A 66 12.36 -7.19 4.83
N ALA A 67 13.04 -6.05 5.03
CA ALA A 67 14.14 -5.95 5.98
C ALA A 67 13.64 -6.17 7.42
N LEU A 68 12.49 -5.60 7.78
CA LEU A 68 11.89 -5.83 9.09
C LEU A 68 11.53 -7.31 9.31
N ALA A 69 10.98 -7.99 8.30
CA ALA A 69 10.69 -9.42 8.36
C ALA A 69 11.95 -10.27 8.54
N ALA A 70 13.05 -9.89 7.87
CA ALA A 70 14.34 -10.59 7.98
C ALA A 70 14.94 -10.55 9.40
N THR A 71 14.38 -9.75 10.32
CA THR A 71 14.78 -9.74 11.73
C THR A 71 14.20 -10.93 12.52
N TRP A 72 13.11 -11.55 12.03
CA TRP A 72 12.34 -12.58 12.75
C TRP A 72 11.95 -12.15 14.18
N ASP A 73 11.73 -10.85 14.39
CA ASP A 73 11.56 -10.24 15.71
C ASP A 73 10.25 -9.45 15.79
N PRO A 74 9.15 -10.09 16.25
CA PRO A 74 7.87 -9.41 16.43
C PRO A 74 7.93 -8.22 17.39
N GLU A 75 8.75 -8.26 18.44
CA GLU A 75 8.83 -7.14 19.40
C GLU A 75 9.51 -5.92 18.79
N LEU A 76 10.53 -6.14 17.95
CA LEU A 76 11.13 -5.07 17.16
C LEU A 76 10.12 -4.51 16.15
N ALA A 77 9.29 -5.35 15.53
CA ALA A 77 8.23 -4.91 14.64
C ALA A 77 7.17 -4.08 15.38
N ARG A 78 6.77 -4.48 16.59
CA ARG A 78 5.88 -3.68 17.46
C ARG A 78 6.51 -2.34 17.84
N THR A 79 7.80 -2.33 18.17
CA THR A 79 8.54 -1.10 18.47
C THR A 79 8.58 -0.16 17.27
N ALA A 80 8.82 -0.70 16.07
CA ALA A 80 8.77 0.05 14.82
C ALA A 80 7.36 0.63 14.55
N GLY A 81 6.31 -0.17 14.77
CA GLY A 81 4.93 0.28 14.70
C GLY A 81 4.61 1.42 15.68
N ARG A 82 5.08 1.32 16.94
CA ARG A 82 4.92 2.40 17.94
C ARG A 82 5.56 3.70 17.50
N ALA A 83 6.76 3.65 16.93
CA ALA A 83 7.43 4.84 16.40
C ALA A 83 6.60 5.52 15.29
N LEU A 84 5.99 4.74 14.39
CA LEU A 84 5.11 5.30 13.35
C LEU A 84 3.76 5.77 13.89
N GLY A 85 3.19 5.11 14.90
CA GLY A 85 2.00 5.61 15.58
C GLY A 85 2.24 6.97 16.25
N GLN A 86 3.43 7.17 16.83
CA GLN A 86 3.83 8.47 17.40
C GLN A 86 3.99 9.54 16.30
N GLU A 87 4.60 9.19 15.15
CA GLU A 87 4.67 10.08 13.99
C GLU A 87 3.29 10.43 13.42
N ALA A 88 2.38 9.46 13.34
CA ALA A 88 1.02 9.68 12.87
C ALA A 88 0.30 10.71 13.74
N ARG A 89 0.38 10.55 15.07
CA ARG A 89 -0.17 11.53 16.03
C ARG A 89 0.46 12.90 15.88
N ARG A 90 1.79 12.99 15.77
CA ARG A 90 2.51 14.25 15.56
C ARG A 90 2.00 15.00 14.32
N LYS A 91 1.59 14.26 13.29
CA LYS A 91 1.06 14.80 12.03
C LYS A 91 -0.47 14.89 11.96
N GLY A 92 -1.19 14.60 13.06
CA GLY A 92 -2.66 14.62 13.08
C GLY A 92 -3.33 13.55 12.20
N VAL A 93 -2.64 12.44 11.95
CA VAL A 93 -3.14 11.29 11.18
C VAL A 93 -3.80 10.29 12.12
N HIS A 94 -5.01 9.86 11.76
CA HIS A 94 -5.84 8.97 12.55
C HIS A 94 -5.72 7.51 12.09
N VAL A 95 -5.45 7.29 10.80
CA VAL A 95 -5.32 5.96 10.21
C VAL A 95 -4.08 5.89 9.33
N LEU A 96 -3.21 4.93 9.63
CA LEU A 96 -2.05 4.60 8.81
C LEU A 96 -2.42 3.52 7.79
N LEU A 97 -2.18 3.78 6.51
CA LEU A 97 -2.43 2.82 5.43
C LEU A 97 -1.31 1.79 5.33
N ALA A 98 -1.21 0.94 6.35
CA ALA A 98 -0.23 -0.12 6.53
C ALA A 98 -0.80 -1.13 7.55
N PRO A 99 -0.23 -2.35 7.67
CA PRO A 99 0.88 -2.92 6.90
C PRO A 99 0.47 -3.42 5.49
N THR A 100 1.44 -3.50 4.57
CA THR A 100 1.26 -4.16 3.26
C THR A 100 1.72 -5.62 3.34
N VAL A 101 0.79 -6.58 3.15
CA VAL A 101 1.00 -8.01 3.47
C VAL A 101 0.72 -8.96 2.31
N ASN A 102 0.69 -8.43 1.08
CA ASN A 102 0.72 -9.25 -0.13
C ASN A 102 2.02 -10.08 -0.18
N LEU A 103 1.99 -11.24 -0.84
CA LEU A 103 3.10 -12.19 -0.80
C LEU A 103 4.07 -11.99 -1.95
N HIS A 104 5.34 -12.31 -1.72
CA HIS A 104 6.37 -12.32 -2.77
C HIS A 104 6.23 -13.52 -3.71
N ARG A 105 5.14 -13.58 -4.50
CA ARG A 105 4.86 -14.71 -5.42
C ARG A 105 5.91 -14.84 -6.54
N SER A 106 6.47 -13.73 -7.01
CA SER A 106 7.41 -13.68 -8.14
C SER A 106 8.47 -12.62 -7.87
N PRO A 107 9.78 -12.89 -8.08
CA PRO A 107 10.84 -11.92 -7.77
C PRO A 107 10.77 -10.60 -8.57
N LEU A 108 9.87 -10.51 -9.54
CA LEU A 108 9.64 -9.33 -10.40
C LEU A 108 8.55 -8.38 -9.85
N GLY A 109 7.94 -8.66 -8.70
CA GLY A 109 6.88 -7.84 -8.15
C GLY A 109 7.35 -6.42 -7.79
N GLY A 110 6.74 -5.42 -8.41
CA GLY A 110 7.17 -4.02 -8.31
C GLY A 110 7.07 -3.40 -6.91
N ARG A 111 6.31 -4.02 -6.00
CA ARG A 111 6.12 -3.58 -4.60
C ARG A 111 6.64 -4.57 -3.56
N HIS A 112 7.50 -5.52 -3.95
CA HIS A 112 8.08 -6.46 -2.99
C HIS A 112 8.76 -5.78 -1.81
N PHE A 113 9.47 -4.67 -2.06
CA PHE A 113 10.10 -3.87 -1.02
C PHE A 113 9.11 -3.30 0.01
N GLU A 114 7.82 -3.32 -0.27
CA GLU A 114 6.74 -2.84 0.58
C GLU A 114 6.07 -4.00 1.36
N CYS A 115 6.37 -5.25 1.00
CA CYS A 115 5.82 -6.45 1.63
C CYS A 115 6.87 -7.17 2.49
N TYR A 116 6.42 -8.08 3.36
CA TYR A 116 7.27 -8.74 4.35
C TYR A 116 8.00 -9.97 3.80
N SER A 117 7.29 -10.99 3.34
CA SER A 117 7.88 -12.29 2.95
C SER A 117 7.07 -13.00 1.87
N GLU A 118 7.65 -14.05 1.27
CA GLU A 118 6.92 -15.08 0.53
C GLU A 118 6.16 -16.03 1.47
N ASP A 119 6.59 -16.14 2.73
CA ASP A 119 5.97 -17.00 3.73
C ASP A 119 4.79 -16.29 4.43
N PRO A 120 3.58 -16.88 4.42
CA PRO A 120 2.40 -16.26 4.98
C PRO A 120 2.44 -16.16 6.51
N LEU A 121 3.10 -17.10 7.20
CA LEU A 121 3.19 -17.08 8.66
C LEU A 121 4.07 -15.92 9.12
N LEU A 122 5.29 -15.81 8.59
CA LEU A 122 6.20 -14.71 8.89
C LEU A 122 5.58 -13.35 8.57
N THR A 123 4.90 -13.25 7.42
CA THR A 123 4.18 -12.03 7.02
C THR A 123 3.09 -11.68 8.04
N GLY A 124 2.28 -12.65 8.46
CA GLY A 124 1.21 -12.45 9.44
C GLY A 124 1.73 -12.06 10.83
N GLU A 125 2.78 -12.74 11.33
CA GLU A 125 3.36 -12.46 12.67
C GLU A 125 3.97 -11.06 12.75
N ILE A 126 4.84 -10.73 11.81
CA ILE A 126 5.54 -9.43 11.81
C ILE A 126 4.54 -8.30 11.52
N GLY A 127 3.61 -8.52 10.58
CA GLY A 127 2.55 -7.56 10.26
C GLY A 127 1.60 -7.30 11.44
N ALA A 128 1.20 -8.36 12.17
CA ALA A 128 0.34 -8.22 13.35
C ALA A 128 1.03 -7.48 14.49
N ALA A 129 2.32 -7.78 14.74
CA ALA A 129 3.07 -7.09 15.78
C ALA A 129 3.29 -5.60 15.43
N TYR A 130 3.64 -5.30 14.17
CA TYR A 130 3.71 -3.93 13.67
C TYR A 130 2.38 -3.18 13.86
N MET A 131 1.27 -3.80 13.44
CA MET A 131 -0.07 -3.22 13.58
C MET A 131 -0.39 -2.92 15.05
N ALA A 132 -0.16 -3.87 15.94
CA ALA A 132 -0.39 -3.68 17.37
C ALA A 132 0.42 -2.51 17.93
N GLY A 133 1.66 -2.32 17.45
CA GLY A 133 2.48 -1.18 17.84
C GLY A 133 1.91 0.18 17.41
N VAL A 134 1.34 0.27 16.20
CA VAL A 134 0.67 1.49 15.73
C VAL A 134 -0.61 1.74 16.55
N GLN A 135 -1.44 0.71 16.75
CA GLN A 135 -2.71 0.84 17.48
C GLN A 135 -2.51 1.11 18.99
N ASP A 136 -1.38 0.71 19.59
CA ASP A 136 -0.99 1.12 20.96
C ASP A 136 -0.93 2.66 21.12
N GLN A 137 -0.80 3.41 20.03
CA GLN A 137 -0.81 4.87 20.03
C GLN A 137 -2.22 5.46 19.84
N GLY A 138 -3.26 4.64 19.73
CA GLY A 138 -4.62 5.10 19.40
C GLY A 138 -4.78 5.49 17.92
N VAL A 139 -3.89 5.01 17.05
CA VAL A 139 -3.91 5.24 15.60
C VAL A 139 -4.37 3.96 14.92
N GLY A 140 -5.37 4.04 14.05
CA GLY A 140 -5.85 2.90 13.29
C GLY A 140 -4.85 2.44 12.22
N THR A 141 -4.91 1.17 11.86
CA THR A 141 -4.15 0.62 10.73
C THR A 141 -5.10 0.07 9.68
N THR A 142 -4.68 0.15 8.42
CA THR A 142 -5.36 -0.48 7.30
C THR A 142 -4.46 -1.52 6.64
N VAL A 143 -4.66 -2.80 6.98
CA VAL A 143 -3.90 -3.90 6.35
C VAL A 143 -4.27 -4.00 4.87
N LYS A 144 -3.26 -4.08 4.00
CA LYS A 144 -3.45 -3.96 2.55
C LYS A 144 -2.58 -4.92 1.73
N HIS A 145 -2.95 -5.27 0.50
CA HIS A 145 -4.20 -4.99 -0.20
C HIS A 145 -4.95 -6.31 -0.33
N PHE A 146 -6.17 -6.34 0.20
CA PHE A 146 -7.03 -7.51 0.27
C PHE A 146 -7.70 -7.73 -1.10
N VAL A 147 -7.36 -8.76 -1.88
CA VAL A 147 -6.27 -9.73 -1.69
C VAL A 147 -5.61 -10.05 -3.03
N ALA A 148 -4.45 -10.72 -2.99
CA ALA A 148 -3.70 -11.20 -4.15
C ALA A 148 -3.19 -10.11 -5.12
N ASN A 149 -2.95 -8.90 -4.60
CA ASN A 149 -2.31 -7.80 -5.33
C ASN A 149 -0.78 -7.96 -5.36
N ASP A 150 -0.29 -9.07 -5.91
CA ASP A 150 1.12 -9.47 -5.84
C ASP A 150 1.93 -9.02 -7.08
N SER A 151 1.33 -8.25 -7.99
CA SER A 151 1.94 -7.75 -9.22
C SER A 151 1.41 -6.37 -9.59
N GLU A 152 2.31 -5.47 -10.01
CA GLU A 152 1.93 -4.14 -10.49
C GLU A 152 1.46 -4.13 -11.94
N THR A 153 1.88 -5.12 -12.74
CA THR A 153 1.46 -5.26 -14.14
C THR A 153 -0.05 -5.45 -14.21
N ASP A 154 -0.71 -4.54 -14.92
CA ASP A 154 -2.17 -4.53 -15.13
C ASP A 154 -3.00 -4.63 -13.83
N ARG A 155 -2.46 -4.16 -12.71
CA ARG A 155 -3.09 -4.29 -11.37
C ARG A 155 -4.54 -3.79 -11.32
N PHE A 156 -4.90 -2.84 -12.18
CA PHE A 156 -6.25 -2.28 -12.28
C PHE A 156 -7.28 -3.21 -12.95
N THR A 157 -6.85 -4.21 -13.71
CA THR A 157 -7.72 -5.00 -14.60
C THR A 157 -7.46 -6.49 -14.54
N VAL A 158 -6.33 -6.93 -13.98
CA VAL A 158 -6.01 -8.37 -13.88
C VAL A 158 -7.02 -9.10 -12.97
N ASP A 159 -7.54 -10.23 -13.46
CA ASP A 159 -8.31 -11.19 -12.65
C ASP A 159 -7.37 -12.33 -12.22
N VAL A 160 -7.07 -12.39 -10.93
CA VAL A 160 -6.20 -13.42 -10.36
C VAL A 160 -7.00 -14.71 -10.21
N ARG A 161 -6.65 -15.72 -11.00
CA ARG A 161 -7.22 -17.08 -10.91
C ARG A 161 -6.42 -17.91 -9.93
N VAL A 162 -7.03 -18.24 -8.80
CA VAL A 162 -6.37 -18.98 -7.71
C VAL A 162 -7.33 -20.00 -7.10
N GLY A 163 -6.84 -21.22 -6.90
CA GLY A 163 -7.62 -22.27 -6.24
C GLY A 163 -7.80 -21.99 -4.76
N GLU A 164 -8.97 -22.36 -4.21
CA GLU A 164 -9.38 -22.08 -2.83
C GLU A 164 -8.30 -22.41 -1.79
N ARG A 165 -7.63 -23.56 -1.94
CA ARG A 165 -6.58 -23.98 -1.03
C ARG A 165 -5.43 -22.95 -0.95
N ALA A 166 -4.93 -22.50 -2.09
CA ALA A 166 -3.85 -21.52 -2.12
C ALA A 166 -4.34 -20.14 -1.67
N LEU A 167 -5.57 -19.76 -2.02
CA LEU A 167 -6.21 -18.53 -1.56
C LEU A 167 -6.25 -18.47 -0.02
N ARG A 168 -6.71 -19.55 0.63
CA ARG A 168 -6.82 -19.67 2.08
C ARG A 168 -5.47 -19.83 2.78
N GLU A 169 -4.67 -20.82 2.37
CA GLU A 169 -3.42 -21.18 3.06
C GLU A 169 -2.29 -20.15 2.86
N LEU A 170 -2.34 -19.34 1.80
CA LEU A 170 -1.28 -18.38 1.47
C LEU A 170 -1.78 -16.93 1.52
N TYR A 171 -2.69 -16.55 0.61
CA TYR A 171 -2.97 -15.14 0.36
C TYR A 171 -3.86 -14.49 1.43
N LEU A 172 -4.80 -15.25 2.00
CA LEU A 172 -5.68 -14.79 3.06
C LEU A 172 -5.05 -14.95 4.45
N ALA A 173 -4.16 -15.92 4.65
CA ALA A 173 -3.60 -16.24 5.97
C ALA A 173 -2.94 -15.04 6.71
N PRO A 174 -2.15 -14.15 6.07
CA PRO A 174 -1.65 -12.96 6.75
C PRO A 174 -2.76 -12.00 7.19
N PHE A 175 -3.79 -11.82 6.36
CA PHE A 175 -4.94 -10.97 6.69
C PHE A 175 -5.74 -11.55 7.84
N GLU A 176 -6.03 -12.87 7.81
CA GLU A 176 -6.72 -13.57 8.89
C GLU A 176 -6.02 -13.35 10.23
N ARG A 177 -4.69 -13.50 10.25
CA ARG A 177 -3.89 -13.34 11.45
C ARG A 177 -3.90 -11.91 11.99
N ILE A 178 -3.82 -10.91 11.11
CA ILE A 178 -3.81 -9.49 11.48
C ILE A 178 -5.21 -9.02 11.91
N VAL A 179 -6.26 -9.49 11.24
CA VAL A 179 -7.65 -9.24 11.63
C VAL A 179 -7.95 -9.88 12.98
N GLY A 180 -7.54 -11.13 13.18
CA GLY A 180 -7.66 -11.82 14.48
C GLY A 180 -6.86 -11.16 15.61
N ALA A 181 -5.82 -10.39 15.28
CA ALA A 181 -5.07 -9.57 16.23
C ALA A 181 -5.71 -8.18 16.50
N GLY A 182 -6.82 -7.85 15.83
CA GLY A 182 -7.63 -6.66 16.13
C GLY A 182 -7.38 -5.44 15.25
N ALA A 183 -7.02 -5.63 13.97
CA ALA A 183 -6.91 -4.52 13.02
C ALA A 183 -8.22 -3.72 12.87
N TRP A 184 -8.14 -2.40 12.72
CA TRP A 184 -9.33 -1.53 12.58
C TRP A 184 -9.74 -1.25 11.13
N GLY A 185 -8.88 -1.55 10.16
CA GLY A 185 -9.13 -1.30 8.75
C GLY A 185 -8.52 -2.38 7.84
N VAL A 186 -9.15 -2.59 6.68
CA VAL A 186 -8.65 -3.40 5.57
C VAL A 186 -8.80 -2.59 4.28
N MET A 187 -7.80 -2.65 3.39
CA MET A 187 -7.90 -2.01 2.07
C MET A 187 -8.20 -3.04 1.00
N ALA A 188 -9.31 -2.87 0.27
CA ALA A 188 -9.63 -3.68 -0.90
C ALA A 188 -8.66 -3.37 -2.06
N ALA A 189 -8.14 -4.42 -2.70
CA ALA A 189 -7.16 -4.30 -3.77
C ALA A 189 -7.74 -3.78 -5.10
N TYR A 190 -6.85 -3.43 -6.03
CA TYR A 190 -7.20 -3.02 -7.39
C TYR A 190 -7.70 -4.17 -8.28
N ASN A 191 -7.10 -5.36 -8.12
CA ASN A 191 -7.32 -6.49 -9.01
C ASN A 191 -8.66 -7.18 -8.76
N GLY A 192 -9.03 -8.06 -9.68
CA GLY A 192 -10.03 -9.09 -9.45
C GLY A 192 -9.42 -10.35 -8.84
N VAL A 193 -10.26 -11.14 -8.19
CA VAL A 193 -9.96 -12.51 -7.79
C VAL A 193 -11.13 -13.38 -8.24
N ASN A 194 -10.81 -14.45 -8.97
CA ASN A 194 -11.77 -15.46 -9.42
C ASN A 194 -13.05 -14.91 -10.09
N GLY A 195 -12.98 -13.75 -10.74
CA GLY A 195 -14.05 -13.18 -11.57
C GLY A 195 -14.75 -11.94 -11.01
N SER A 196 -14.43 -11.50 -9.80
CA SER A 196 -14.97 -10.27 -9.20
C SER A 196 -13.85 -9.31 -8.80
N THR A 197 -14.05 -8.01 -9.02
CA THR A 197 -13.14 -6.97 -8.52
C THR A 197 -13.14 -6.99 -6.99
N MET A 198 -11.98 -6.76 -6.37
CA MET A 198 -11.92 -6.84 -4.90
C MET A 198 -12.80 -5.81 -4.20
N THR A 199 -13.17 -4.70 -4.84
CA THR A 199 -14.13 -3.71 -4.32
C THR A 199 -15.59 -4.16 -4.35
N GLU A 200 -15.91 -5.22 -5.09
CA GLU A 200 -17.28 -5.77 -5.26
C GLU A 200 -17.39 -7.23 -4.78
N HIS A 201 -16.31 -7.79 -4.24
CA HIS A 201 -16.19 -9.22 -3.96
C HIS A 201 -16.91 -9.67 -2.68
N ALA A 202 -18.24 -9.76 -2.73
CA ALA A 202 -19.10 -10.12 -1.59
C ALA A 202 -18.65 -11.39 -0.84
N ASP A 203 -18.25 -12.45 -1.54
CA ASP A 203 -17.84 -13.70 -0.90
C ASP A 203 -16.62 -13.53 0.01
N LEU A 204 -15.63 -12.72 -0.40
CA LEU A 204 -14.42 -12.50 0.40
C LEU A 204 -14.59 -11.36 1.41
N GLN A 205 -15.21 -10.25 1.02
CA GLN A 205 -15.40 -9.12 1.93
C GLN A 205 -16.48 -9.38 2.99
N ILE A 206 -17.64 -9.90 2.57
CA ILE A 206 -18.76 -10.17 3.49
C ILE A 206 -18.65 -11.59 4.04
N GLY A 207 -18.53 -12.60 3.17
CA GLY A 207 -18.51 -14.00 3.56
C GLY A 207 -17.33 -14.36 4.45
N VAL A 208 -16.11 -14.09 4.00
CA VAL A 208 -14.89 -14.42 4.74
C VAL A 208 -14.57 -13.34 5.78
N LEU A 209 -14.27 -12.12 5.36
CA LEU A 209 -13.72 -11.10 6.24
C LEU A 209 -14.72 -10.68 7.33
N LYS A 210 -15.91 -10.23 6.97
CA LYS A 210 -16.90 -9.73 7.96
C LYS A 210 -17.60 -10.85 8.75
N ARG A 211 -18.01 -11.95 8.10
CA ARG A 211 -18.79 -13.03 8.75
C ARG A 211 -17.91 -14.11 9.35
N GLU A 212 -17.05 -14.76 8.57
CA GLU A 212 -16.23 -15.88 9.04
C GLU A 212 -15.20 -15.44 10.09
N TRP A 213 -14.48 -14.33 9.83
CA TRP A 213 -13.47 -13.81 10.76
C TRP A 213 -14.01 -12.82 11.78
N GLY A 214 -15.27 -12.37 11.63
CA GLY A 214 -15.89 -11.43 12.56
C GLY A 214 -15.31 -10.01 12.51
N PHE A 215 -14.76 -9.59 11.36
CA PHE A 215 -14.17 -8.25 11.23
C PHE A 215 -15.22 -7.14 11.39
N ASP A 216 -15.02 -6.28 12.39
CA ASP A 216 -15.91 -5.17 12.74
C ASP A 216 -15.37 -3.79 12.32
N GLY A 217 -14.20 -3.75 11.68
CA GLY A 217 -13.57 -2.54 11.18
C GLY A 217 -14.14 -2.06 9.85
N VAL A 218 -13.38 -1.17 9.20
CA VAL A 218 -13.76 -0.52 7.93
C VAL A 218 -13.00 -1.15 6.76
N ILE A 219 -13.71 -1.45 5.68
CA ILE A 219 -13.11 -1.78 4.38
C ILE A 219 -13.06 -0.52 3.52
N VAL A 220 -11.86 -0.02 3.24
CA VAL A 220 -11.62 1.13 2.36
C VAL A 220 -11.13 0.67 0.99
N SER A 221 -11.48 1.37 -0.09
CA SER A 221 -10.91 1.05 -1.40
C SER A 221 -9.44 1.45 -1.45
N ASP A 222 -8.62 0.75 -2.25
CA ASP A 222 -7.42 1.39 -2.77
C ASP A 222 -7.83 2.60 -3.63
N TRP A 223 -6.91 3.54 -3.84
CA TRP A 223 -7.21 4.84 -4.44
C TRP A 223 -7.73 4.68 -5.85
N THR A 224 -8.98 5.10 -6.12
CA THR A 224 -9.69 4.94 -7.41
C THR A 224 -9.95 3.48 -7.81
N ALA A 225 -9.93 2.54 -6.87
CA ALA A 225 -10.24 1.13 -7.14
C ALA A 225 -11.74 0.86 -7.25
N ALA A 226 -12.57 1.62 -6.53
CA ALA A 226 -14.02 1.53 -6.64
C ALA A 226 -14.48 2.22 -7.93
N ARG A 227 -15.29 1.53 -8.74
CA ARG A 227 -15.71 2.00 -10.08
C ARG A 227 -17.20 1.84 -10.35
N THR A 228 -17.94 1.25 -9.43
CA THR A 228 -19.36 0.95 -9.55
C THR A 228 -20.09 1.39 -8.29
N THR A 229 -21.39 1.66 -8.43
CA THR A 229 -22.23 2.14 -7.32
C THR A 229 -22.80 0.96 -6.54
N ALA A 230 -23.90 0.36 -7.02
CA ALA A 230 -24.59 -0.70 -6.29
C ALA A 230 -23.77 -1.99 -6.11
N PRO A 231 -23.01 -2.48 -7.12
CA PRO A 231 -22.17 -3.67 -6.93
C PRO A 231 -21.12 -3.49 -5.82
N ALA A 232 -20.44 -2.34 -5.77
CA ALA A 232 -19.47 -2.07 -4.70
C ALA A 232 -20.13 -1.92 -3.33
N ALA A 233 -21.26 -1.20 -3.26
CA ALA A 233 -22.01 -1.05 -2.02
C ALA A 233 -22.50 -2.40 -1.47
N ASN A 234 -23.10 -3.24 -2.32
CA ASN A 234 -23.59 -4.57 -1.95
C ASN A 234 -22.44 -5.60 -1.78
N GLY A 235 -21.29 -5.35 -2.38
CA GLY A 235 -20.08 -6.20 -2.33
C GLY A 235 -19.29 -6.13 -1.02
N GLY A 236 -19.68 -5.23 -0.10
CA GLY A 236 -19.11 -5.14 1.24
C GLY A 236 -18.16 -3.98 1.48
N LEU A 237 -17.81 -3.20 0.45
CA LEU A 237 -16.93 -2.03 0.57
C LEU A 237 -17.59 -0.96 1.45
N ASP A 238 -16.87 -0.40 2.42
CA ASP A 238 -17.43 0.59 3.36
C ASP A 238 -17.12 2.02 2.95
N VAL A 239 -15.90 2.30 2.48
CA VAL A 239 -15.43 3.65 2.15
C VAL A 239 -14.77 3.70 0.77
N VAL A 240 -15.12 4.68 -0.04
CA VAL A 240 -14.45 5.00 -1.31
C VAL A 240 -13.42 6.11 -1.13
N MET A 241 -12.20 5.84 -1.58
CA MET A 241 -11.11 6.82 -1.64
C MET A 241 -10.47 6.87 -3.05
N PRO A 242 -9.96 8.03 -3.48
CA PRO A 242 -10.18 9.38 -2.95
C PRO A 242 -11.53 9.96 -3.44
N ALA A 243 -11.81 11.23 -3.16
CA ALA A 243 -12.94 11.96 -3.73
C ALA A 243 -12.99 11.95 -5.28
N SER A 244 -11.82 11.98 -5.93
CA SER A 244 -11.75 12.03 -7.39
C SER A 244 -12.07 10.68 -8.02
N GLY A 245 -13.10 10.64 -8.87
CA GLY A 245 -13.53 9.39 -9.53
C GLY A 245 -14.41 8.51 -8.64
N ASP A 246 -14.93 9.06 -7.53
CA ASP A 246 -15.88 8.39 -6.66
C ASP A 246 -17.18 8.03 -7.43
N PRO A 247 -17.57 6.74 -7.53
CA PRO A 247 -18.81 6.31 -8.16
C PRO A 247 -20.05 6.43 -7.24
N TRP A 248 -19.88 6.92 -6.02
CA TRP A 248 -20.96 7.09 -5.04
C TRP A 248 -21.46 8.55 -5.03
N GLY A 249 -21.90 9.06 -3.88
CA GLY A 249 -22.64 10.32 -3.80
C GLY A 249 -24.09 10.15 -4.27
N GLN A 250 -24.56 11.05 -5.14
CA GLN A 250 -25.96 11.05 -5.58
C GLN A 250 -26.39 9.75 -6.29
N ALA A 251 -25.46 9.08 -6.97
CA ALA A 251 -25.74 7.78 -7.58
C ALA A 251 -26.10 6.72 -6.52
N LEU A 252 -25.40 6.70 -5.39
CA LEU A 252 -25.68 5.74 -4.31
C LEU A 252 -26.99 6.09 -3.59
N VAL A 253 -27.26 7.38 -3.36
CA VAL A 253 -28.56 7.84 -2.83
C VAL A 253 -29.71 7.39 -3.74
N ALA A 254 -29.56 7.55 -5.06
CA ALA A 254 -30.56 7.10 -6.02
C ALA A 254 -30.74 5.57 -6.02
N ALA A 255 -29.66 4.81 -5.93
CA ALA A 255 -29.69 3.35 -5.85
C ALA A 255 -30.38 2.84 -4.56
N VAL A 256 -30.25 3.58 -3.45
CA VAL A 256 -30.99 3.27 -2.22
C VAL A 256 -32.48 3.56 -2.38
N ARG A 257 -32.81 4.74 -2.91
CA ARG A 257 -34.20 5.15 -3.14
C ARG A 257 -34.93 4.26 -4.15
N SER A 258 -34.22 3.67 -5.10
CA SER A 258 -34.79 2.70 -6.06
C SER A 258 -34.89 1.27 -5.52
N GLY A 259 -34.30 0.98 -4.35
CA GLY A 259 -34.27 -0.36 -3.75
C GLY A 259 -33.17 -1.28 -4.30
N GLU A 260 -32.26 -0.77 -5.15
CA GLU A 260 -31.10 -1.52 -5.65
C GLU A 260 -30.05 -1.77 -4.56
N VAL A 261 -29.95 -0.84 -3.59
CA VAL A 261 -29.13 -0.98 -2.38
C VAL A 261 -30.03 -0.81 -1.16
N PRO A 262 -30.15 -1.81 -0.27
CA PRO A 262 -30.92 -1.64 0.96
C PRO A 262 -30.33 -0.53 1.85
N GLU A 263 -31.15 0.31 2.47
CA GLU A 263 -30.64 1.36 3.38
C GLU A 263 -29.85 0.80 4.57
N GLU A 264 -30.23 -0.39 5.06
CA GLU A 264 -29.50 -1.11 6.11
C GLU A 264 -28.04 -1.42 5.74
N VAL A 265 -27.74 -1.56 4.44
CA VAL A 265 -26.38 -1.73 3.93
C VAL A 265 -25.58 -0.44 4.09
N ILE A 266 -26.21 0.72 3.95
CA ILE A 266 -25.58 2.03 4.23
C ILE A 266 -25.37 2.22 5.73
N ASP A 267 -26.37 1.85 6.54
CA ASP A 267 -26.28 1.95 7.99
C ASP A 267 -25.14 1.11 8.58
N ASP A 268 -24.92 -0.12 8.10
CA ASP A 268 -23.76 -0.93 8.52
C ASP A 268 -22.42 -0.25 8.21
N LYS A 269 -22.29 0.34 7.02
CA LYS A 269 -21.06 1.04 6.59
C LYS A 269 -20.79 2.25 7.47
N VAL A 270 -21.81 3.08 7.69
CA VAL A 270 -21.70 4.28 8.53
C VAL A 270 -21.36 3.89 9.96
N ARG A 271 -22.01 2.85 10.51
CA ARG A 271 -21.70 2.33 11.85
C ARG A 271 -20.23 1.91 11.99
N ARG A 272 -19.63 1.30 10.96
CA ARG A 272 -18.20 0.94 10.94
C ARG A 272 -17.30 2.17 10.94
N VAL A 273 -17.64 3.19 10.14
CA VAL A 273 -16.89 4.46 10.12
C VAL A 273 -16.98 5.18 11.46
N LEU A 274 -18.17 5.25 12.07
CA LEU A 274 -18.37 5.82 13.40
C LEU A 274 -17.64 5.04 14.50
N ARG A 275 -17.58 3.70 14.41
CA ARG A 275 -16.78 2.87 15.30
C ARG A 275 -15.29 3.16 15.17
N LEU A 276 -14.79 3.33 13.95
CA LEU A 276 -13.40 3.74 13.71
C LEU A 276 -13.13 5.13 14.29
N ALA A 277 -14.04 6.08 14.06
CA ALA A 277 -13.96 7.43 14.61
C ALA A 277 -13.94 7.44 16.14
N ALA A 278 -14.77 6.61 16.79
CA ALA A 278 -14.71 6.39 18.22
C ALA A 278 -13.35 5.83 18.65
N ARG A 279 -12.86 4.75 18.01
CA ARG A 279 -11.56 4.12 18.34
C ARG A 279 -10.39 5.10 18.32
N VAL A 280 -10.35 5.99 17.33
CA VAL A 280 -9.29 7.01 17.17
C VAL A 280 -9.57 8.32 17.93
N GLY A 281 -10.70 8.42 18.64
CA GLY A 281 -11.02 9.54 19.52
C GLY A 281 -11.48 10.82 18.82
N ILE A 282 -12.16 10.71 17.67
CA ILE A 282 -12.66 11.86 16.91
C ILE A 282 -14.19 11.97 16.85
N LEU A 283 -14.90 11.13 17.61
CA LEU A 283 -16.34 11.19 17.81
C LEU A 283 -16.64 11.61 19.25
N ASP A 284 -17.29 12.76 19.43
CA ASP A 284 -17.62 13.28 20.76
C ASP A 284 -18.53 12.33 21.55
N GLY A 285 -18.31 12.25 22.86
CA GLY A 285 -19.05 11.36 23.76
C GLY A 285 -18.64 9.88 23.72
N ALA A 286 -17.85 9.46 22.72
CA ALA A 286 -17.30 8.11 22.66
C ALA A 286 -15.90 8.04 23.28
N GLU A 287 -15.66 7.04 24.14
CA GLU A 287 -14.34 6.79 24.70
C GLU A 287 -13.39 6.23 23.62
N PRO A 288 -12.18 6.80 23.46
CA PRO A 288 -11.19 6.29 22.53
C PRO A 288 -10.71 4.90 22.94
N ALA A 289 -10.29 4.09 21.96
CA ALA A 289 -9.77 2.75 22.23
C ALA A 289 -8.48 2.78 23.08
N VAL A 290 -7.71 3.87 22.98
CA VAL A 290 -6.52 4.11 23.79
C VAL A 290 -6.57 5.51 24.40
N ALA A 291 -6.80 5.56 25.70
CA ALA A 291 -6.74 6.78 26.51
C ALA A 291 -5.33 7.40 26.44
N GLU A 292 -5.24 8.73 26.50
CA GLU A 292 -3.95 9.43 26.40
C GLU A 292 -2.92 9.00 27.44
N SER A 293 -3.36 8.77 28.67
CA SER A 293 -2.51 8.31 29.78
C SER A 293 -1.99 6.87 29.62
N ALA A 294 -2.65 6.06 28.79
CA ALA A 294 -2.28 4.67 28.56
C ALA A 294 -1.28 4.49 27.40
N ARG A 295 -0.95 5.57 26.69
CA ARG A 295 -0.09 5.51 25.51
C ARG A 295 1.37 5.31 25.92
N PRO A 296 2.13 4.44 25.21
CA PRO A 296 3.55 4.25 25.46
C PRO A 296 4.36 5.55 25.38
N SER A 297 5.45 5.63 26.15
CA SER A 297 6.38 6.76 26.15
C SER A 297 6.98 7.02 24.78
N THR A 298 7.33 8.29 24.51
CA THR A 298 7.99 8.70 23.28
C THR A 298 9.28 7.93 23.05
N LEU A 299 9.45 7.43 21.82
CA LEU A 299 10.64 6.72 21.36
C LEU A 299 11.58 7.66 20.60
N ASP A 300 12.88 7.38 20.64
CA ASP A 300 13.81 7.93 19.66
C ASP A 300 13.64 7.17 18.34
N GLY A 301 12.90 7.79 17.41
CA GLY A 301 12.64 7.24 16.08
C GLY A 301 13.89 6.90 15.28
N ALA A 302 14.96 7.71 15.40
CA ALA A 302 16.21 7.46 14.69
C ALA A 302 16.94 6.24 15.27
N ALA A 303 16.93 6.08 16.59
CA ALA A 303 17.46 4.89 17.26
C ALA A 303 16.68 3.62 16.87
N VAL A 304 15.34 3.71 16.77
CA VAL A 304 14.50 2.60 16.32
C VAL A 304 14.84 2.22 14.87
N ALA A 305 14.90 3.19 13.95
CA ALA A 305 15.24 2.96 12.56
C ALA A 305 16.63 2.33 12.41
N ARG A 306 17.64 2.83 13.16
CA ARG A 306 19.00 2.27 13.18
C ARG A 306 19.02 0.84 13.71
N LYS A 307 18.30 0.55 14.80
CA LYS A 307 18.22 -0.80 15.38
C LYS A 307 17.55 -1.77 14.42
N ALA A 308 16.45 -1.38 13.80
CA ALA A 308 15.76 -2.18 12.79
C ALA A 308 16.67 -2.45 11.59
N ALA A 309 17.34 -1.43 11.05
CA ALA A 309 18.28 -1.58 9.94
C ALA A 309 19.41 -2.54 10.29
N THR A 310 20.04 -2.35 11.45
CA THR A 310 21.18 -3.17 11.90
C THR A 310 20.80 -4.64 12.06
N ARG A 311 19.63 -4.91 12.67
CA ARG A 311 19.14 -6.29 12.89
C ARG A 311 18.61 -6.96 11.63
N SER A 312 18.32 -6.18 10.57
CA SER A 312 17.78 -6.71 9.31
C SER A 312 18.84 -7.24 8.33
N PHE A 313 20.12 -6.92 8.53
CA PHE A 313 21.16 -7.39 7.63
C PHE A 313 21.34 -8.91 7.71
N VAL A 314 21.28 -9.56 6.55
CA VAL A 314 21.53 -11.00 6.42
C VAL A 314 22.93 -11.21 5.84
N LEU A 315 23.82 -11.84 6.61
CA LEU A 315 25.16 -12.21 6.16
C LEU A 315 25.08 -13.46 5.27
N ALA A 316 24.99 -13.27 3.95
CA ALA A 316 24.84 -14.37 3.00
C ALA A 316 26.11 -15.21 2.82
N ARG A 317 27.30 -14.60 2.92
CA ARG A 317 28.59 -15.26 2.73
C ARG A 317 29.68 -14.56 3.53
N ASN A 318 30.51 -15.32 4.22
CA ASN A 318 31.71 -14.83 4.92
C ASN A 318 32.80 -15.90 4.84
N GLU A 319 33.88 -15.63 4.11
CA GLU A 319 34.96 -16.59 3.87
C GLU A 319 36.29 -16.06 4.37
N GLY A 320 37.17 -16.96 4.81
CA GLY A 320 38.51 -16.60 5.27
C GLY A 320 38.54 -15.68 6.51
N GLY A 321 37.44 -15.59 7.27
CA GLY A 321 37.33 -14.69 8.41
C GLY A 321 37.37 -13.21 8.02
N LEU A 322 36.87 -12.86 6.83
CA LEU A 322 36.88 -11.48 6.32
C LEU A 322 36.11 -10.51 7.23
N LEU A 323 34.92 -10.91 7.70
CA LEU A 323 34.11 -10.14 8.64
C LEU A 323 34.12 -10.75 10.06
N PRO A 324 34.09 -9.92 11.12
CA PRO A 324 34.03 -8.45 11.09
C PRO A 324 35.36 -7.81 10.70
N LEU A 325 35.29 -6.62 10.09
CA LEU A 325 36.49 -5.81 9.83
C LEU A 325 37.08 -5.32 11.16
N ASP A 326 38.40 -5.38 11.30
CA ASP A 326 39.14 -4.82 12.43
C ASP A 326 39.62 -3.40 12.10
N PRO A 327 39.00 -2.34 12.66
CA PRO A 327 39.36 -0.95 12.36
C PRO A 327 40.81 -0.61 12.71
N ALA A 328 41.41 -1.29 13.70
CA ALA A 328 42.78 -1.04 14.12
C ALA A 328 43.82 -1.56 13.12
N ARG A 329 43.42 -2.52 12.27
CA ARG A 329 44.29 -3.14 11.25
C ARG A 329 44.11 -2.51 9.85
N LEU A 330 43.04 -1.74 9.65
CA LEU A 330 42.73 -1.11 8.38
C LEU A 330 43.41 0.25 8.27
N ARG A 331 44.34 0.38 7.32
CA ARG A 331 45.01 1.66 7.01
C ARG A 331 44.31 2.42 5.88
N THR A 332 43.84 1.69 4.88
CA THR A 332 43.17 2.25 3.69
C THR A 332 42.02 1.35 3.30
N VAL A 333 40.86 1.95 3.04
CA VAL A 333 39.67 1.23 2.59
C VAL A 333 39.18 1.87 1.29
N ALA A 334 39.14 1.07 0.22
CA ALA A 334 38.56 1.47 -1.06
C ALA A 334 37.07 1.09 -1.08
N VAL A 335 36.19 2.08 -1.12
CA VAL A 335 34.74 1.90 -1.20
C VAL A 335 34.30 2.07 -2.65
N SER A 336 33.57 1.09 -3.20
CA SER A 336 33.11 1.14 -4.59
C SER A 336 31.62 0.91 -4.78
N GLY A 337 31.02 1.68 -5.69
CA GLY A 337 29.62 1.57 -6.11
C GLY A 337 28.87 2.90 -6.02
N ALA A 338 27.95 3.13 -6.97
CA ALA A 338 27.15 4.36 -7.03
C ALA A 338 26.27 4.59 -5.78
N LEU A 339 25.84 3.51 -5.11
CA LEU A 339 25.00 3.57 -3.91
C LEU A 339 25.78 3.81 -2.61
N ALA A 340 27.11 3.79 -2.66
CA ALA A 340 27.93 4.02 -1.46
C ALA A 340 27.77 5.45 -0.95
N ALA A 341 27.68 6.45 -1.85
CA ALA A 341 27.41 7.84 -1.50
C ALA A 341 25.94 8.27 -1.72
N ASP A 342 25.26 7.73 -2.75
CA ASP A 342 23.83 7.99 -3.02
C ASP A 342 22.97 6.82 -2.50
N ALA A 343 22.78 6.77 -1.19
CA ALA A 343 22.08 5.68 -0.53
C ALA A 343 20.62 5.58 -0.97
N ARG A 344 20.22 4.39 -1.41
CA ARG A 344 18.82 4.06 -1.72
C ARG A 344 18.18 3.42 -0.49
N VAL A 345 17.58 4.26 0.35
CA VAL A 345 17.00 3.86 1.64
C VAL A 345 15.51 3.50 1.57
N GLN A 346 14.87 3.70 0.43
CA GLN A 346 13.45 3.43 0.23
C GLN A 346 13.15 3.05 -1.23
N GLY A 347 12.04 2.34 -1.42
CA GLY A 347 11.46 2.10 -2.75
C GLY A 347 10.69 3.31 -3.29
N GLY A 348 9.95 3.09 -4.38
CA GLY A 348 9.14 4.13 -5.02
C GLY A 348 7.66 4.13 -4.57
N GLY A 349 6.85 4.96 -5.22
CA GLY A 349 5.39 4.93 -5.06
C GLY A 349 4.89 5.54 -3.76
N SER A 350 3.75 5.03 -3.27
CA SER A 350 3.04 5.56 -2.09
C SER A 350 3.83 5.43 -0.79
N ALA A 351 4.74 4.46 -0.68
CA ALA A 351 5.57 4.26 0.50
C ALA A 351 6.67 5.32 0.69
N LEU A 352 6.89 6.21 -0.29
CA LEU A 352 7.95 7.21 -0.26
C LEU A 352 7.68 8.28 0.81
N VAL A 353 8.68 8.51 1.64
CA VAL A 353 8.70 9.59 2.65
C VAL A 353 9.94 10.47 2.50
N GLN A 354 9.92 11.61 3.17
CA GLN A 354 11.06 12.51 3.24
C GLN A 354 11.72 12.43 4.62
N PRO A 355 12.86 11.73 4.76
CA PRO A 355 13.59 11.69 6.01
C PRO A 355 14.32 13.02 6.28
N ALA A 356 14.52 13.34 7.56
CA ALA A 356 15.25 14.54 7.98
C ALA A 356 16.71 14.51 7.53
N HIS A 357 17.33 13.33 7.53
CA HIS A 357 18.66 13.09 7.01
C HIS A 357 18.80 11.62 6.59
N VAL A 358 19.82 11.32 5.79
CA VAL A 358 20.19 9.97 5.37
C VAL A 358 21.68 9.79 5.62
N ILE A 359 22.07 8.68 6.26
CA ILE A 359 23.47 8.29 6.41
C ILE A 359 23.80 7.33 5.26
N SER A 360 24.74 7.72 4.39
CA SER A 360 25.17 6.83 3.32
C SER A 360 26.09 5.71 3.83
N PRO A 361 26.21 4.57 3.11
CA PRO A 361 27.20 3.56 3.44
C PRO A 361 28.63 4.11 3.56
N LEU A 362 29.01 5.07 2.69
CA LEU A 362 30.30 5.74 2.77
C LEU A 362 30.43 6.55 4.06
N ASP A 363 29.45 7.40 4.39
CA ASP A 363 29.51 8.22 5.60
C ASP A 363 29.56 7.34 6.86
N GLY A 364 28.78 6.25 6.88
CA GLY A 364 28.79 5.28 7.97
C GLY A 364 30.13 4.57 8.13
N LEU A 365 30.78 4.18 7.03
CA LEU A 365 32.12 3.58 7.06
C LEU A 365 33.19 4.59 7.48
N THR A 366 33.13 5.81 6.96
CA THR A 366 34.04 6.90 7.34
C THR A 366 33.93 7.22 8.83
N ALA A 367 32.72 7.20 9.40
CA ALA A 367 32.52 7.40 10.83
C ALA A 367 33.00 6.22 11.69
N ALA A 368 32.98 4.99 11.16
CA ALA A 368 33.31 3.78 11.91
C ALA A 368 34.77 3.33 11.81
N LEU A 369 35.51 3.77 10.79
CA LEU A 369 36.86 3.30 10.48
C LEU A 369 37.90 4.41 10.65
N ALA A 370 39.04 4.09 11.27
CA ALA A 370 40.10 5.07 11.56
C ALA A 370 41.07 5.34 10.39
N GLY A 371 41.07 4.50 9.35
CA GLY A 371 41.96 4.63 8.18
C GLY A 371 41.48 5.69 7.18
N GLU A 372 42.22 5.86 6.07
CA GLU A 372 41.79 6.72 4.96
C GLU A 372 40.76 5.98 4.08
N GLN A 373 39.59 6.57 3.86
CA GLN A 373 38.59 6.04 2.92
C GLN A 373 38.75 6.71 1.58
N THR A 374 38.99 5.91 0.55
CA THR A 374 38.96 6.37 -0.85
C THR A 374 37.72 5.80 -1.52
N MET A 375 36.99 6.63 -2.27
CA MET A 375 35.78 6.19 -2.97
C MET A 375 36.01 6.18 -4.49
N ALA A 376 35.53 5.13 -5.16
CA ALA A 376 35.37 5.11 -6.60
C ALA A 376 33.97 4.62 -6.99
N VAL A 377 33.23 5.38 -7.80
CA VAL A 377 31.86 5.02 -8.21
C VAL A 377 31.79 3.65 -8.93
N GLY A 378 32.86 3.27 -9.64
CA GLY A 378 32.90 2.05 -10.45
C GLY A 378 31.95 2.13 -11.66
N ALA A 379 31.40 0.99 -12.08
CA ALA A 379 30.41 0.94 -13.15
C ALA A 379 29.07 1.54 -12.69
N ARG A 380 28.58 2.57 -13.39
CA ARG A 380 27.30 3.20 -13.09
C ARG A 380 26.17 2.40 -13.77
N PRO A 381 25.21 1.82 -13.04
CA PRO A 381 24.03 1.25 -13.69
C PRO A 381 23.30 2.38 -14.44
N PRO A 382 22.75 2.12 -15.65
CA PRO A 382 21.98 3.11 -16.37
C PRO A 382 20.85 3.58 -15.46
N ARG A 383 20.76 4.89 -15.22
CA ARG A 383 19.66 5.47 -14.46
C ARG A 383 18.36 5.03 -15.15
N THR A 384 17.52 4.26 -14.47
CA THR A 384 16.11 4.23 -14.84
C THR A 384 15.64 5.68 -14.79
N ARG A 385 15.07 6.19 -15.89
CA ARG A 385 14.55 7.55 -15.92
C ARG A 385 13.63 7.70 -14.71
N ARG A 386 13.96 8.59 -13.78
CA ARG A 386 12.97 9.11 -12.84
C ARG A 386 11.82 9.58 -13.72
N TRP A 387 10.62 9.04 -13.53
CA TRP A 387 9.43 9.67 -14.05
C TRP A 387 9.31 10.98 -13.29
N SER A 388 9.91 12.04 -13.83
CA SER A 388 9.60 13.40 -13.41
C SER A 388 8.10 13.55 -13.60
N THR A 389 7.37 13.69 -12.49
CA THR A 389 6.00 14.19 -12.52
C THR A 389 5.98 15.41 -13.44
N PRO A 390 5.11 15.45 -14.47
CA PRO A 390 5.01 16.65 -15.27
C PRO A 390 4.61 17.80 -14.33
N PRO A 391 5.19 19.01 -14.50
CA PRO A 391 4.71 20.16 -13.75
C PRO A 391 3.21 20.34 -14.02
N PRO A 392 2.43 20.84 -13.04
CA PRO A 392 1.03 21.14 -13.27
C PRO A 392 0.93 22.04 -14.51
N SER A 393 0.09 21.63 -15.45
CA SER A 393 -0.13 22.30 -16.72
C SER A 393 -0.27 23.81 -16.51
N ALA A 394 0.62 24.57 -17.13
CA ALA A 394 0.46 26.01 -17.24
C ALA A 394 -0.93 26.31 -17.83
N THR A 395 -1.67 27.16 -17.15
CA THR A 395 -2.92 27.77 -17.62
C THR A 395 -2.74 28.24 -19.06
N PRO A 396 -3.68 27.98 -19.98
CA PRO A 396 -3.60 28.54 -21.32
C PRO A 396 -3.69 30.06 -21.20
N SER A 397 -2.60 30.77 -21.45
CA SER A 397 -2.59 32.21 -21.62
C SER A 397 -3.47 32.56 -22.83
N ALA A 398 -4.42 33.47 -22.61
CA ALA A 398 -5.31 34.00 -23.63
C ALA A 398 -4.54 34.51 -24.86
N PRO A 399 -5.06 34.33 -26.09
CA PRO A 399 -4.36 34.76 -27.29
C PRO A 399 -4.29 36.29 -27.34
N THR A 400 -3.06 36.80 -27.40
CA THR A 400 -2.75 38.20 -27.63
C THR A 400 -3.28 38.63 -29.01
N ARG A 401 -4.12 39.67 -29.03
CA ARG A 401 -4.56 40.36 -30.24
C ARG A 401 -3.34 40.93 -30.97
N ALA A 402 -3.04 40.42 -32.16
CA ALA A 402 -2.25 41.14 -33.14
C ALA A 402 -3.20 42.04 -33.96
N ALA A 403 -2.98 43.35 -33.87
CA ALA A 403 -3.62 44.34 -34.70
C ALA A 403 -2.96 44.41 -36.08
N GLY A 404 -3.78 44.58 -37.12
CA GLY A 404 -3.33 45.14 -38.40
C GLY A 404 -3.71 44.32 -39.63
N CYS A 405 -4.89 44.57 -40.19
CA CYS A 405 -5.07 45.28 -41.48
C CYS A 405 -6.25 44.76 -42.31
N ARG A 406 -7.21 45.68 -42.47
CA ARG A 406 -8.07 45.96 -43.64
C ARG A 406 -8.91 44.83 -44.24
N SER A 407 -10.22 44.99 -44.06
CA SER A 407 -11.27 44.44 -44.93
C SER A 407 -11.16 45.00 -46.37
N PRO A 408 -11.75 44.31 -47.36
CA PRO A 408 -13.10 44.74 -47.77
C PRO A 408 -14.09 43.61 -48.12
N LYS A 409 -15.33 43.85 -47.68
CA LYS A 409 -16.65 43.70 -48.34
C LYS A 409 -17.05 42.41 -49.11
N VAL A 410 -18.09 41.77 -48.54
CA VAL A 410 -19.42 41.35 -49.09
C VAL A 410 -19.48 40.50 -50.38
N HIS A 411 -20.07 39.29 -50.32
CA HIS A 411 -21.36 38.92 -50.98
C HIS A 411 -21.74 37.42 -50.84
N SER A 412 -22.95 37.21 -50.33
CA SER A 412 -24.03 36.26 -50.71
C SER A 412 -23.74 34.84 -51.25
N GLY A 413 -24.46 33.87 -50.69
CA GLY A 413 -25.19 32.85 -51.49
C GLY A 413 -24.84 31.38 -51.21
N PRO A 414 -25.84 30.49 -51.02
CA PRO A 414 -25.64 29.09 -50.62
C PRO A 414 -25.70 28.12 -51.81
N THR A 415 -24.93 27.03 -51.78
CA THR A 415 -25.22 25.79 -52.52
C THR A 415 -24.50 24.59 -51.89
N SER A 416 -25.29 23.62 -51.40
CA SER A 416 -24.94 22.18 -51.43
C SER A 416 -25.04 21.69 -52.90
N PRO A 417 -24.48 20.54 -53.36
CA PRO A 417 -24.46 19.25 -52.63
C PRO A 417 -23.34 18.20 -52.96
N VAL A 418 -23.29 17.16 -52.11
CA VAL A 418 -23.18 15.70 -52.44
C VAL A 418 -21.88 15.07 -53.02
N CYS A 419 -21.45 13.98 -52.35
CA CYS A 419 -20.67 12.79 -52.78
C CYS A 419 -19.24 13.00 -53.32
N SER A 420 -18.24 12.13 -53.15
CA SER A 420 -18.17 10.67 -52.94
C SER A 420 -16.74 10.28 -52.51
N ALA A 421 -16.56 9.03 -52.12
CA ALA A 421 -15.35 8.45 -51.57
C ALA A 421 -14.36 7.88 -52.61
N ARG A 422 -13.08 7.82 -52.19
CA ARG A 422 -11.96 6.90 -52.55
C ARG A 422 -11.22 7.11 -53.90
N PRO A 423 -10.00 6.57 -54.11
CA PRO A 423 -9.01 5.92 -53.20
C PRO A 423 -7.50 6.28 -53.44
N ALA A 424 -6.66 5.76 -52.52
CA ALA A 424 -5.31 5.18 -52.65
C ALA A 424 -4.14 5.89 -53.38
N GLY A 425 -3.00 5.92 -52.68
CA GLY A 425 -1.68 5.65 -53.26
C GLY A 425 -0.63 6.76 -53.14
N ALA A 426 0.37 6.58 -52.27
CA ALA A 426 1.77 6.86 -52.59
C ALA A 426 2.68 6.44 -51.41
N SER A 427 3.70 5.68 -51.77
CA SER A 427 4.83 5.22 -50.97
C SER A 427 5.77 6.36 -50.58
N SER A 428 6.46 6.22 -49.46
CA SER A 428 7.79 6.80 -49.29
C SER A 428 8.67 5.91 -48.43
N SER A 429 9.88 5.71 -48.94
CA SER A 429 10.95 4.85 -48.48
C SER A 429 11.85 5.61 -47.50
N VAL A 430 12.28 4.96 -46.42
CA VAL A 430 13.44 5.44 -45.63
C VAL A 430 14.37 4.27 -45.33
N ARG A 431 15.64 4.54 -45.61
CA ARG A 431 16.80 3.65 -45.72
C ARG A 431 17.28 3.12 -44.37
N ARG A 432 17.78 1.88 -44.38
CA ARG A 432 18.60 1.26 -43.32
C ARG A 432 20.01 1.86 -43.32
N CYS A 433 20.57 2.07 -42.13
CA CYS A 433 22.02 2.18 -41.87
C CYS A 433 22.54 0.86 -41.23
N PRO A 434 23.78 0.44 -41.50
CA PRO A 434 24.31 -0.84 -41.05
C PRO A 434 24.96 -0.76 -39.66
N ALA A 435 24.74 -1.80 -38.84
CA ALA A 435 25.43 -1.97 -37.56
C ALA A 435 26.79 -2.64 -37.77
N ARG A 436 27.83 -2.06 -37.15
CA ARG A 436 29.19 -2.59 -37.06
C ARG A 436 29.27 -3.78 -36.09
N THR A 437 30.09 -4.75 -36.48
CA THR A 437 30.53 -5.92 -35.72
C THR A 437 31.56 -5.57 -34.65
N SER A 438 31.51 -6.24 -33.51
CA SER A 438 32.72 -6.61 -32.75
C SER A 438 32.47 -7.80 -31.81
N ALA A 439 33.23 -8.85 -32.09
CA ALA A 439 33.76 -9.96 -31.27
C ALA A 439 32.98 -10.44 -30.03
N GLY A 440 32.35 -11.62 -30.18
CA GLY A 440 31.97 -12.50 -29.07
C GLY A 440 32.92 -13.70 -28.98
N TRP A 441 33.49 -13.90 -27.78
CA TRP A 441 34.27 -15.07 -27.39
C TRP A 441 33.41 -16.35 -27.37
N ALA A 442 34.02 -17.45 -27.81
CA ALA A 442 33.43 -18.78 -27.82
C ALA A 442 33.70 -19.54 -26.51
N SER A 443 32.70 -20.24 -25.98
CA SER A 443 32.91 -21.48 -25.21
C SER A 443 31.66 -22.41 -25.25
N ARG A 444 31.83 -23.47 -26.04
CA ARG A 444 31.40 -24.88 -25.92
C ARG A 444 30.21 -25.27 -25.01
N HIS A 445 29.13 -25.73 -25.68
CA HIS A 445 28.35 -26.99 -25.55
C HIS A 445 27.66 -27.42 -24.22
N PRO A 446 26.63 -28.33 -24.24
CA PRO A 446 25.86 -28.89 -25.37
C PRO A 446 24.31 -28.88 -25.17
N ALA A 447 23.64 -29.31 -26.24
CA ALA A 447 22.20 -29.48 -26.41
C ALA A 447 21.54 -30.50 -25.47
N CYS A 448 20.24 -30.33 -25.23
CA CYS A 448 19.33 -31.39 -24.79
C CYS A 448 18.11 -31.43 -25.73
N HIS A 449 18.05 -32.48 -26.54
CA HIS A 449 16.83 -32.90 -27.25
C HIS A 449 15.97 -33.75 -26.31
N ARG A 450 14.68 -33.42 -26.28
CA ARG A 450 13.54 -34.29 -25.88
C ARG A 450 13.47 -35.53 -26.80
N PRO A 451 12.85 -36.67 -26.40
CA PRO A 451 11.40 -36.80 -26.61
C PRO A 451 10.59 -37.75 -25.69
N THR A 452 9.27 -37.69 -25.93
CA THR A 452 8.19 -38.69 -25.75
C THR A 452 7.47 -38.89 -24.39
N SER A 453 6.14 -38.91 -24.50
CA SER A 453 5.02 -39.13 -23.56
C SER A 453 4.58 -40.62 -23.53
N PRO A 454 3.40 -41.00 -22.97
CA PRO A 454 2.94 -40.93 -21.57
C PRO A 454 2.54 -42.33 -21.02
N SER A 455 2.49 -42.53 -19.70
CA SER A 455 1.68 -43.62 -19.13
C SER A 455 1.29 -43.41 -17.66
N SER A 456 0.23 -44.12 -17.30
CA SER A 456 -0.68 -44.02 -16.16
C SER A 456 -0.09 -44.45 -14.81
N ARG A 457 -0.60 -43.83 -13.73
CA ARG A 457 -1.33 -44.48 -12.60
C ARG A 457 -1.43 -43.54 -11.39
N SER A 458 -2.65 -43.40 -10.87
CA SER A 458 -2.92 -42.88 -9.53
C SER A 458 -2.37 -43.83 -8.45
N PRO A 459 -2.12 -43.30 -7.24
CA PRO A 459 -2.88 -43.83 -6.11
C PRO A 459 -3.47 -42.74 -5.21
N ARG A 460 -4.64 -43.09 -4.65
CA ARG A 460 -5.36 -42.38 -3.59
C ARG A 460 -4.48 -42.26 -2.35
N VAL A 461 -4.45 -41.08 -1.75
CA VAL A 461 -4.02 -40.90 -0.35
C VAL A 461 -5.14 -40.16 0.39
N SER A 462 -5.65 -40.84 1.42
CA SER A 462 -6.65 -40.41 2.39
C SER A 462 -6.16 -39.22 3.23
N ARG A 463 -7.00 -38.18 3.36
CA ARG A 463 -6.83 -37.05 4.29
C ARG A 463 -7.35 -37.41 5.69
N PRO A 464 -6.65 -37.09 6.79
CA PRO A 464 -7.27 -36.93 8.10
C PRO A 464 -7.68 -35.46 8.36
N PRO A 465 -8.71 -35.20 9.17
CA PRO A 465 -9.17 -33.85 9.50
C PRO A 465 -8.30 -33.25 10.62
N TRP A 466 -7.82 -32.03 10.43
CA TRP A 466 -7.27 -31.22 11.53
C TRP A 466 -8.33 -30.17 11.91
N ALA A 467 -8.92 -30.38 13.09
CA ALA A 467 -9.73 -29.42 13.81
C ALA A 467 -9.26 -29.45 15.27
N ALA A 468 -8.57 -28.38 15.70
CA ALA A 468 -8.34 -28.05 17.11
C ALA A 468 -7.99 -26.55 17.14
N ARG A 469 -8.96 -25.66 17.41
CA ARG A 469 -9.27 -25.13 18.75
C ARG A 469 -8.01 -24.86 19.58
N THR A 470 -7.55 -23.62 19.57
CA THR A 470 -6.77 -23.05 20.68
C THR A 470 -7.44 -21.76 21.13
N SER A 471 -8.27 -21.89 22.16
CA SER A 471 -8.72 -20.78 23.00
C SER A 471 -7.60 -20.42 23.97
N TRP A 472 -7.04 -19.23 23.88
CA TRP A 472 -6.22 -18.66 24.96
C TRP A 472 -7.13 -17.85 25.88
N ARG A 473 -7.44 -18.43 27.05
CA ARG A 473 -8.00 -17.69 28.20
C ARG A 473 -6.84 -17.26 29.09
N SER A 474 -6.74 -15.95 29.31
CA SER A 474 -5.97 -15.35 30.39
C SER A 474 -6.54 -15.80 31.74
N SER A 475 -5.66 -16.24 32.64
CA SER A 475 -5.96 -16.29 34.07
C SER A 475 -4.89 -15.51 34.80
N ALA A 476 -5.31 -14.37 35.34
CA ALA A 476 -4.62 -13.69 36.41
C ALA A 476 -5.11 -14.30 37.73
N SER A 477 -4.20 -14.75 38.57
CA SER A 477 -4.47 -14.94 39.99
C SER A 477 -3.36 -14.26 40.80
N ALA A 478 -3.76 -13.22 41.51
CA ALA A 478 -3.03 -12.70 42.65
C ALA A 478 -3.10 -13.72 43.79
N THR A 479 -2.01 -13.91 44.53
CA THR A 479 -2.11 -14.10 45.99
C THR A 479 -0.78 -13.77 46.66
N SER A 480 -0.92 -12.97 47.70
CA SER A 480 0.04 -12.56 48.71
C SER A 480 0.78 -13.72 49.40
N ARG A 481 2.07 -13.52 49.66
CA ARG A 481 2.66 -13.54 51.01
C ARG A 481 3.94 -12.71 51.01
#